data_AF-A0A1J6I1K2-F1
#
_entry.id   AF-A0A1J6I1K2-F1
#
_cell.length_a   1.000
_cell.length_b   1.000
_cell.length_c   1.000
_cell.angle_alpha   90.00
_cell.angle_beta   90.00
_cell.angle_gamma   90.00
#
_symmetry.space_group_name_H-M   'P 1'
#
loop_
_entity.id
_entity.type
_entity.pdbx_description
1 polymer ?
#
loop_
_entity_poly.entity_id
_entity_poly.type
_entity_poly.pdbx_seq_one_letter_code
_entity_poly.pdbx_strand_id
1 'polypeptide(L)'
;MAGEAVLGRALLGAGARAAARGPLAALGPLGWVAIGALTLYDGYQLYNAMSESAEAEPKPDKKPEECTEGCEKPLPDNPDDLLEDGWEETSHPKAKEAGRRTFRNPKTGEELVFDKGKPGQPGWEGQDHYHRPNPDSTSRHDEYLDLNGDPVRRGSGPSHIPPGSTLGSGGAGS
;
A
#
# COMPACT_ATOMS: atom_id res chain seq x y z
N MET A 1 -25.02 3.47 10.35
CA MET A 1 -25.80 4.05 9.23
C MET A 1 -25.42 5.52 8.93
N ALA A 2 -24.15 5.92 9.09
CA ALA A 2 -23.69 7.29 8.78
C ALA A 2 -22.79 7.36 7.52
N GLY A 3 -22.14 6.25 7.13
CA GLY A 3 -21.24 6.21 5.97
C GLY A 3 -21.94 6.32 4.62
N GLU A 4 -23.14 5.74 4.47
CA GLU A 4 -23.88 5.74 3.20
C GLU A 4 -24.45 7.13 2.85
N ALA A 5 -24.74 7.96 3.85
CA ALA A 5 -25.29 9.30 3.65
C ALA A 5 -24.24 10.32 3.15
N VAL A 6 -22.96 10.12 3.50
CA VAL A 6 -21.85 10.99 3.06
C VAL A 6 -21.48 10.71 1.61
N LEU A 7 -21.38 9.43 1.24
CA LEU A 7 -21.09 9.01 -0.13
C LEU A 7 -22.21 9.40 -1.10
N GLY A 8 -23.48 9.25 -0.70
CA GLY A 8 -24.64 9.63 -1.50
C GLY A 8 -24.70 11.13 -1.81
N ARG A 9 -24.29 12.00 -0.88
CA ARG A 9 -24.26 13.46 -1.09
C ARG A 9 -23.07 13.92 -1.95
N ALA A 10 -21.91 13.29 -1.83
CA ALA A 10 -20.75 13.58 -2.68
C ALA A 10 -21.02 13.22 -4.16
N LEU A 11 -21.66 12.08 -4.42
CA LEU A 11 -22.00 11.62 -5.77
C LEU A 11 -23.11 12.44 -6.43
N LEU A 12 -24.14 12.85 -5.68
CA LEU A 12 -25.19 13.75 -6.19
C LEU A 12 -24.63 15.15 -6.53
N GLY A 13 -23.65 15.65 -5.77
CA GLY A 13 -22.98 16.93 -6.05
C GLY A 13 -22.08 16.89 -7.30
N ALA A 14 -21.36 15.79 -7.53
CA ALA A 14 -20.51 15.60 -8.69
C ALA A 14 -21.30 15.50 -10.01
N GLY A 15 -22.46 14.83 -9.98
CA GLY A 15 -23.34 14.68 -11.15
C GLY A 15 -23.89 16.00 -11.70
N ALA A 16 -24.27 16.93 -10.82
CA ALA A 16 -24.76 18.26 -11.22
C ALA A 16 -23.64 19.18 -11.76
N ARG A 17 -22.40 19.02 -11.28
CA ARG A 17 -21.24 19.86 -11.68
C ARG A 17 -20.60 19.43 -13.00
N ALA A 18 -20.68 18.15 -13.35
CA ALA A 18 -20.24 17.65 -14.65
C ALA A 18 -21.04 18.26 -15.80
N ALA A 19 -22.35 18.51 -15.61
CA ALA A 19 -23.23 19.10 -16.63
C ALA A 19 -22.92 20.58 -16.95
N ALA A 20 -22.27 21.32 -16.04
CA ALA A 20 -21.94 22.73 -16.22
C ALA A 20 -20.65 22.97 -17.03
N ARG A 21 -19.83 21.93 -17.26
CA ARG A 21 -18.55 22.06 -17.99
C ARG A 21 -18.72 22.32 -19.49
N GLY A 22 -19.77 21.77 -20.09
CA GLY A 22 -20.09 21.98 -21.51
C GLY A 22 -20.38 23.44 -21.86
N PRO A 23 -21.32 24.12 -21.18
CA PRO A 23 -21.60 25.53 -21.40
C PRO A 23 -20.41 26.47 -21.08
N LEU A 24 -19.62 26.15 -20.05
CA LEU A 24 -18.46 26.97 -19.67
C LEU A 24 -17.34 26.92 -20.73
N ALA A 25 -17.09 25.77 -21.35
CA ALA A 25 -16.06 25.65 -22.40
C ALA A 25 -16.36 26.51 -23.64
N ALA A 26 -17.64 26.79 -23.91
CA ALA A 26 -18.07 27.62 -25.04
C ALA A 26 -17.77 29.13 -24.85
N LEU A 27 -17.40 29.56 -23.64
CA LEU A 27 -17.02 30.96 -23.32
C LEU A 27 -15.55 31.27 -23.62
N GLY A 28 -14.84 30.38 -24.33
CA GLY A 28 -13.48 30.60 -24.77
C GLY A 28 -12.47 30.60 -23.60
N PRO A 29 -11.37 31.38 -23.67
CA PRO A 29 -10.28 31.32 -22.69
C PRO A 29 -10.72 31.54 -21.24
N LEU A 30 -11.68 32.42 -20.98
CA LEU A 30 -12.23 32.66 -19.64
C LEU A 30 -13.05 31.47 -19.13
N GLY A 31 -13.73 30.78 -20.04
CA GLY A 31 -14.42 29.53 -19.77
C GLY A 31 -13.49 28.41 -19.30
N TRP A 32 -12.32 28.27 -19.95
CA TRP A 32 -11.30 27.29 -19.56
C TRP A 32 -10.67 27.59 -18.20
N VAL A 33 -10.45 28.87 -17.87
CA VAL A 33 -10.02 29.28 -16.52
C VAL A 33 -11.06 28.89 -15.47
N ALA A 34 -12.34 29.13 -15.75
CA ALA A 34 -13.42 28.73 -14.85
C ALA A 34 -13.49 27.20 -14.67
N ILE A 35 -13.28 26.41 -15.73
CA ILE A 35 -13.21 24.94 -15.65
C ILE A 35 -12.01 24.48 -14.81
N GLY A 36 -10.84 25.10 -15.00
CA GLY A 36 -9.64 24.82 -14.22
C GLY A 36 -9.85 25.08 -12.72
N ALA A 37 -10.42 26.24 -12.39
CA ALA A 37 -10.77 26.60 -11.01
C ALA A 37 -11.78 25.62 -10.40
N LEU A 38 -12.80 25.21 -11.16
CA LEU A 38 -13.80 24.24 -10.69
C LEU A 38 -13.15 22.87 -10.42
N THR A 39 -12.20 22.45 -11.25
CA THR A 39 -11.51 21.16 -11.11
C THR A 39 -10.60 21.15 -9.89
N LEU A 40 -9.87 22.24 -9.64
CA LEU A 40 -9.05 22.38 -8.43
C LEU A 40 -9.92 22.41 -7.16
N TYR A 41 -11.05 23.12 -7.20
CA TYR A 41 -11.98 23.16 -6.08
C TYR A 41 -12.63 21.79 -5.81
N ASP A 42 -13.03 21.05 -6.85
CA ASP A 42 -13.56 19.69 -6.71
C ASP A 42 -12.48 18.74 -6.15
N GLY A 43 -11.23 18.86 -6.62
CA GLY A 43 -10.09 18.09 -6.10
C GLY A 43 -9.80 18.40 -4.62
N TYR A 44 -9.88 19.67 -4.22
CA TYR A 44 -9.71 20.10 -2.84
C TYR A 44 -10.84 19.60 -1.92
N GLN A 45 -12.08 19.63 -2.39
CA GLN A 45 -13.21 19.08 -1.62
C GLN A 45 -13.12 17.57 -1.47
N LEU A 46 -12.64 16.86 -2.49
CA LEU A 46 -12.40 15.41 -2.42
C LEU A 46 -11.24 15.09 -1.47
N TYR A 47 -10.15 15.85 -1.54
CA TYR A 47 -9.02 15.73 -0.62
C TYR A 47 -9.48 15.96 0.82
N ASN A 48 -10.24 17.02 1.08
CA ASN A 48 -10.77 17.30 2.42
C ASN A 48 -11.74 16.21 2.89
N ALA A 49 -12.61 15.68 2.03
CA ALA A 49 -13.48 14.57 2.40
C ALA A 49 -12.69 13.28 2.70
N MET A 50 -11.60 13.03 1.97
CA MET A 50 -10.71 11.90 2.22
C MET A 50 -9.88 12.10 3.49
N SER A 51 -9.38 13.32 3.75
CA SER A 51 -8.63 13.64 4.96
C SER A 51 -9.54 13.68 6.19
N GLU A 52 -10.76 14.19 6.06
CA GLU A 52 -11.77 14.17 7.13
C GLU A 52 -12.28 12.74 7.38
N SER A 53 -12.30 11.86 6.36
CA SER A 53 -12.54 10.41 6.56
C SER A 53 -11.34 9.66 7.15
N ALA A 54 -10.13 10.19 7.00
CA ALA A 54 -8.92 9.67 7.62
C ALA A 54 -8.76 10.15 9.07
N GLU A 55 -9.37 11.28 9.44
CA GLU A 55 -9.33 11.85 10.80
C GLU A 55 -10.61 11.63 11.62
N ALA A 56 -11.72 11.21 10.99
CA ALA A 56 -12.92 10.76 11.69
C ALA A 56 -12.78 9.29 12.11
N GLU A 57 -11.95 9.03 13.11
CA GLU A 57 -12.05 7.79 13.87
C GLU A 57 -13.41 7.71 14.58
N PRO A 58 -14.12 6.59 14.45
CA PRO A 58 -14.64 5.93 15.62
C PRO A 58 -13.62 4.88 16.03
N LYS A 59 -12.95 5.06 17.17
CA LYS A 59 -12.45 3.90 17.91
C LYS A 59 -13.64 2.97 18.17
N PRO A 60 -13.66 1.73 17.68
CA PRO A 60 -14.41 0.70 18.36
C PRO A 60 -13.42 0.01 19.29
N ASP A 61 -13.61 0.21 20.59
CA ASP A 61 -13.16 -0.74 21.60
C ASP A 61 -13.77 -2.11 21.24
N LYS A 62 -13.10 -2.87 20.38
CA LYS A 62 -13.24 -4.32 20.33
C LYS A 62 -11.96 -4.87 20.91
N LYS A 63 -12.12 -5.53 22.07
CA LYS A 63 -11.17 -6.52 22.58
C LYS A 63 -10.55 -7.25 21.39
N PRO A 64 -9.22 -7.49 21.40
CA PRO A 64 -8.62 -8.30 20.36
C PRO A 64 -9.32 -9.65 20.41
N GLU A 65 -10.14 -9.94 19.40
CA GLU A 65 -10.43 -11.31 19.05
C GLU A 65 -9.07 -11.88 18.67
N GLU A 66 -8.53 -12.74 19.53
CA GLU A 66 -7.39 -13.59 19.20
C GLU A 66 -7.68 -14.21 17.83
N CYS A 67 -6.95 -13.79 16.81
CA CYS A 67 -6.90 -14.51 15.55
C CYS A 67 -6.16 -15.83 15.82
N THR A 68 -6.91 -16.81 16.30
CA THR A 68 -6.49 -18.21 16.31
C THR A 68 -6.48 -18.67 14.86
N GLU A 69 -5.27 -18.74 14.29
CA GLU A 69 -4.91 -19.44 13.05
C GLU A 69 -5.50 -18.87 11.74
N GLY A 70 -4.66 -18.15 10.96
CA GLY A 70 -4.86 -18.03 9.51
C GLY A 70 -5.35 -16.70 8.94
N CYS A 71 -5.40 -15.60 9.69
CA CYS A 71 -5.60 -14.28 9.07
C CYS A 71 -4.32 -13.84 8.37
N GLU A 72 -4.29 -13.91 7.04
CA GLU A 72 -3.24 -13.31 6.21
C GLU A 72 -3.28 -11.78 6.40
N LYS A 73 -2.41 -11.25 7.27
CA LYS A 73 -2.28 -9.80 7.51
C LYS A 73 -1.53 -9.17 6.32
N PRO A 74 -2.00 -8.03 5.77
CA PRO A 74 -1.23 -7.32 4.75
C PRO A 74 0.10 -6.83 5.34
N LEU A 75 1.12 -6.79 4.49
CA LEU A 75 2.43 -6.25 4.87
C LEU A 75 2.30 -4.76 5.24
N PRO A 76 2.90 -4.33 6.35
CA PRO A 76 2.75 -2.95 6.80
C PRO A 76 3.57 -1.99 5.96
N ASP A 77 3.11 -0.74 5.84
CA ASP A 77 3.91 0.36 5.27
C ASP A 77 5.15 0.65 6.12
N ASN A 78 4.99 0.61 7.45
CA ASN A 78 6.09 0.75 8.38
C ASN A 78 6.64 -0.64 8.76
N PRO A 79 7.92 -0.95 8.46
CA PRO A 79 8.50 -2.24 8.79
C PRO A 79 8.64 -2.48 10.31
N ASP A 80 8.52 -1.45 11.17
CA ASP A 80 8.49 -1.66 12.62
C ASP A 80 7.23 -2.39 13.09
N ASP A 81 6.12 -2.31 12.34
CA ASP A 81 4.87 -2.98 12.71
C ASP A 81 5.02 -4.53 12.62
N LEU A 82 6.00 -5.03 11.85
CA LEU A 82 6.35 -6.46 11.85
C LEU A 82 6.87 -6.92 13.21
N LEU A 83 7.56 -6.05 13.97
CA LEU A 83 8.03 -6.35 15.32
C LEU A 83 6.87 -6.49 16.29
N GLU A 84 5.84 -5.66 16.14
CA GLU A 84 4.60 -5.74 16.91
C GLU A 84 3.83 -7.03 16.60
N ASP A 85 3.92 -7.53 15.37
CA ASP A 85 3.38 -8.82 14.94
C ASP A 85 4.21 -10.03 15.38
N GLY A 86 5.31 -9.80 16.09
CA GLY A 86 6.17 -10.85 16.64
C GLY A 86 7.20 -11.40 15.66
N TRP A 87 7.51 -10.66 14.58
CA TRP A 87 8.70 -10.93 13.77
C TRP A 87 9.95 -10.45 14.50
N GLU A 88 11.08 -11.10 14.21
CA GLU A 88 12.38 -10.75 14.76
C GLU A 88 13.20 -10.02 13.71
N GLU A 89 13.73 -8.83 14.03
CA GLU A 89 14.67 -8.15 13.15
C GLU A 89 16.04 -8.83 13.21
N THR A 90 16.48 -9.40 12.09
CA THR A 90 17.78 -10.05 11.90
C THR A 90 18.73 -9.22 11.03
N SER A 91 18.38 -7.96 10.76
CA SER A 91 19.18 -6.99 9.99
C SER A 91 20.63 -6.89 10.45
N HIS A 92 21.57 -6.86 9.50
CA HIS A 92 22.93 -6.42 9.79
C HIS A 92 22.96 -4.89 10.04
N PRO A 93 23.69 -4.36 11.03
CA PRO A 93 23.67 -2.93 11.39
C PRO A 93 23.93 -1.98 10.20
N LYS A 94 24.95 -2.29 9.38
CA LYS A 94 25.26 -1.50 8.17
C LYS A 94 24.16 -1.53 7.11
N ALA A 95 23.42 -2.63 6.99
CA ALA A 95 22.31 -2.72 6.04
C ALA A 95 21.15 -1.84 6.51
N LYS A 96 20.86 -1.89 7.82
CA LYS A 96 19.83 -1.06 8.46
C LYS A 96 20.10 0.44 8.27
N GLU A 97 21.35 0.87 8.47
CA GLU A 97 21.79 2.24 8.21
C GLU A 97 21.60 2.65 6.74
N ALA A 98 21.78 1.71 5.81
CA ALA A 98 21.57 1.91 4.37
C ALA A 98 20.08 1.84 3.96
N GLY A 99 19.15 1.63 4.90
CA GLY A 99 17.72 1.53 4.63
C GLY A 99 17.24 0.12 4.25
N ARG A 100 18.05 -0.92 4.42
CA ARG A 100 17.69 -2.32 4.18
C ARG A 100 17.55 -3.07 5.51
N ARG A 101 16.38 -3.63 5.78
CA ARG A 101 16.09 -4.35 7.02
C ARG A 101 15.61 -5.77 6.74
N THR A 102 16.08 -6.75 7.51
CA THR A 102 15.69 -8.15 7.40
C THR A 102 14.91 -8.55 8.64
N PHE A 103 13.79 -9.25 8.43
CA PHE A 103 12.90 -9.75 9.47
C PHE A 103 12.69 -11.24 9.26
N ARG A 104 12.58 -11.98 10.36
CA ARG A 104 12.29 -13.41 10.37
C ARG A 104 11.05 -13.67 11.21
N ASN A 105 10.11 -14.43 10.66
CA ASN A 105 8.98 -14.94 11.40
C ASN A 105 9.41 -16.18 12.20
N PRO A 106 9.46 -16.15 13.54
CA PRO A 106 9.91 -17.29 14.32
C PRO A 106 8.95 -18.49 14.27
N LYS A 107 7.68 -18.29 13.88
CA LYS A 107 6.66 -19.35 13.80
C LYS A 107 6.78 -20.15 12.51
N THR A 108 6.99 -19.48 11.38
CA THR A 108 7.02 -20.12 10.05
C THR A 108 8.45 -20.30 9.51
N GLY A 109 9.42 -19.59 10.08
CA GLY A 109 10.79 -19.52 9.56
C GLY A 109 10.94 -18.63 8.33
N GLU A 110 9.86 -17.98 7.88
CA GLU A 110 9.84 -17.09 6.72
C GLU A 110 10.69 -15.84 6.96
N GLU A 111 11.39 -15.39 5.92
CA GLU A 111 12.16 -14.14 5.94
C GLU A 111 11.53 -13.09 5.02
N LEU A 112 11.60 -11.84 5.45
CA LEU A 112 11.26 -10.66 4.66
C LEU A 112 12.38 -9.65 4.71
N VAL A 113 12.64 -8.99 3.60
CA VAL A 113 13.62 -7.93 3.50
C VAL A 113 12.92 -6.67 3.04
N PHE A 114 12.89 -5.65 3.87
CA PHE A 114 12.41 -4.32 3.53
C PHE A 114 13.55 -3.49 2.96
N ASP A 115 13.33 -2.91 1.77
CA ASP A 115 14.21 -1.92 1.17
C ASP A 115 13.49 -0.57 1.14
N LYS A 116 14.08 0.41 1.84
CA LYS A 116 13.60 1.80 1.84
C LYS A 116 13.85 2.44 0.49
N GLY A 117 12.81 3.00 -0.09
CA GLY A 117 12.84 3.81 -1.31
C GLY A 117 13.68 5.08 -1.14
N LYS A 118 14.29 5.50 -2.24
CA LYS A 118 15.06 6.74 -2.35
C LYS A 118 14.24 7.76 -3.13
N PRO A 119 13.61 8.74 -2.46
CA PRO A 119 12.74 9.70 -3.13
C PRO A 119 13.41 10.36 -4.34
N GLY A 120 12.70 10.38 -5.47
CA GLY A 120 13.19 10.93 -6.74
C GLY A 120 13.91 9.93 -7.65
N GLN A 121 14.16 8.69 -7.20
CA GLN A 121 14.63 7.61 -8.09
C GLN A 121 13.46 6.97 -8.85
N PRO A 122 13.67 6.50 -10.09
CA PRO A 122 12.63 5.83 -10.86
C PRO A 122 12.38 4.39 -10.38
N GLY A 123 11.19 3.87 -10.66
CA GLY A 123 10.85 2.46 -10.43
C GLY A 123 10.81 2.06 -8.95
N TRP A 124 11.18 0.82 -8.66
CA TRP A 124 11.21 0.27 -7.30
C TRP A 124 12.27 0.90 -6.40
N GLU A 125 13.37 1.44 -6.96
CA GLU A 125 14.38 2.15 -6.17
C GLU A 125 13.81 3.43 -5.51
N GLY A 126 12.76 4.01 -6.08
CA GLY A 126 12.09 5.19 -5.53
C GLY A 126 11.01 4.90 -4.48
N GLN A 127 10.68 3.64 -4.24
CA GLN A 127 9.51 3.22 -3.46
C GLN A 127 9.93 2.24 -2.37
N ASP A 128 9.30 2.36 -1.20
CA ASP A 128 9.43 1.34 -0.16
C ASP A 128 8.83 0.02 -0.66
N HIS A 129 9.55 -1.07 -0.49
CA HIS A 129 9.09 -2.40 -0.91
C HIS A 129 9.74 -3.50 -0.09
N TYR A 130 9.11 -4.67 -0.14
CA TYR A 130 9.61 -5.88 0.45
C TYR A 130 10.15 -6.84 -0.61
N HIS A 131 11.03 -7.71 -0.18
CA HIS A 131 11.45 -8.92 -0.87
C HIS A 131 11.19 -10.10 0.07
N ARG A 132 10.78 -11.23 -0.49
CA ARG A 132 10.61 -12.49 0.23
C ARG A 132 11.68 -13.47 -0.27
N PRO A 133 12.82 -13.65 0.41
CA PRO A 133 13.86 -14.58 -0.03
C PRO A 133 13.31 -15.99 -0.20
N ASN A 134 13.72 -16.66 -1.28
CA ASN A 134 13.41 -18.07 -1.46
C ASN A 134 14.44 -18.93 -0.70
N PRO A 135 14.03 -19.69 0.34
CA PRO A 135 14.96 -20.52 1.12
C PRO A 135 15.60 -21.64 0.29
N ASP A 136 14.93 -22.08 -0.79
CA ASP A 136 15.41 -23.14 -1.68
C ASP A 136 16.15 -22.60 -2.91
N SER A 137 16.42 -21.29 -2.94
CA SER A 137 17.10 -20.64 -4.06
C SER A 137 18.48 -21.24 -4.31
N THR A 138 18.72 -21.63 -5.56
CA THR A 138 20.03 -22.10 -6.03
C THR A 138 20.75 -21.08 -6.91
N SER A 139 20.06 -20.04 -7.38
CA SER A 139 20.60 -19.07 -8.32
C SER A 139 19.90 -17.70 -8.25
N ARG A 140 20.28 -16.77 -9.13
CA ARG A 140 19.59 -15.47 -9.25
C ARG A 140 18.24 -15.55 -9.97
N HIS A 141 17.94 -16.69 -10.59
CA HIS A 141 16.69 -16.89 -11.36
C HIS A 141 15.49 -17.25 -10.46
N ASP A 142 15.76 -17.63 -9.23
CA ASP A 142 14.85 -18.15 -8.22
C ASP A 142 15.11 -17.54 -6.83
N GLU A 143 15.79 -16.39 -6.78
CA GLU A 143 16.31 -15.78 -5.54
C GLU A 143 15.21 -15.30 -4.57
N TYR A 144 14.04 -14.94 -5.11
CA TYR A 144 12.91 -14.45 -4.33
C TYR A 144 11.66 -15.28 -4.62
N LEU A 145 10.69 -15.18 -3.72
CA LEU A 145 9.32 -15.60 -3.91
C LEU A 145 8.47 -14.37 -4.21
N ASP A 146 7.47 -14.52 -5.06
CA ASP A 146 6.44 -13.50 -5.24
C ASP A 146 5.35 -13.55 -4.15
N LEU A 147 4.29 -12.76 -4.34
CA LEU A 147 3.14 -12.71 -3.43
C LEU A 147 2.47 -14.08 -3.22
N ASN A 148 2.48 -14.95 -4.22
CA ASN A 148 1.84 -16.27 -4.16
C ASN A 148 2.80 -17.35 -3.62
N GLY A 149 4.07 -17.01 -3.42
CA GLY A 149 5.10 -17.97 -3.03
C GLY A 149 5.78 -18.65 -4.22
N ASP A 150 5.61 -18.14 -5.45
CA ASP A 150 6.26 -18.70 -6.63
C ASP A 150 7.70 -18.17 -6.75
N PRO A 151 8.71 -19.02 -7.06
CA PRO A 151 10.08 -18.58 -7.28
C PRO A 151 10.19 -17.62 -8.47
N VAL A 152 10.85 -16.49 -8.26
CA VAL A 152 11.04 -15.44 -9.25
C VAL A 152 12.48 -14.92 -9.24
N ARG A 153 12.92 -14.47 -10.43
CA ARG A 153 14.28 -13.94 -10.58
C ARG A 153 14.44 -12.64 -9.80
N ARG A 154 15.66 -12.41 -9.33
CA ARG A 154 16.08 -11.11 -8.79
C ARG A 154 15.89 -9.98 -9.81
N GLY A 155 15.37 -8.86 -9.31
CA GLY A 155 15.13 -7.65 -10.10
C GLY A 155 13.97 -7.78 -11.09
N SER A 156 13.17 -8.84 -10.99
CA SER A 156 11.89 -8.90 -11.71
C SER A 156 10.83 -8.05 -11.00
N GLY A 157 9.80 -7.62 -11.72
CA GLY A 157 8.66 -6.94 -11.10
C GLY A 157 8.10 -7.73 -9.91
N PRO A 158 7.75 -9.02 -10.09
CA PRO A 158 7.20 -9.86 -9.01
C PRO A 158 8.12 -10.07 -7.80
N SER A 159 9.44 -9.90 -7.95
CA SER A 159 10.34 -9.99 -6.79
C SER A 159 10.20 -8.82 -5.82
N HIS A 160 9.57 -7.71 -6.22
CA HIS A 160 9.32 -6.56 -5.37
C HIS A 160 7.86 -6.57 -4.93
N ILE A 161 7.64 -6.59 -3.62
CA ILE A 161 6.34 -6.69 -3.00
C ILE A 161 5.98 -5.32 -2.39
N PRO A 162 4.94 -4.64 -2.90
CA PRO A 162 4.48 -3.41 -2.27
C PRO A 162 4.00 -3.65 -0.84
N PRO A 163 4.20 -2.68 0.07
CA PRO A 163 3.41 -2.62 1.28
C PRO A 163 1.89 -2.66 1.00
N GLY A 164 1.10 -3.11 1.97
CA GLY A 164 -0.33 -3.38 1.83
C GLY A 164 -0.67 -4.68 1.10
N SER A 165 0.32 -5.36 0.51
CA SER A 165 0.11 -6.65 -0.14
C SER A 165 -0.03 -7.78 0.88
N THR A 166 -0.91 -8.72 0.62
CA THR A 166 -1.10 -9.92 1.45
C THR A 166 -0.22 -11.03 0.90
N LEU A 167 0.60 -11.65 1.77
CA LEU A 167 1.41 -12.80 1.39
C LEU A 167 0.53 -14.03 1.35
N GLY A 168 0.42 -14.66 0.18
CA GLY A 168 -0.16 -15.99 0.08
C GLY A 168 0.69 -16.99 0.85
N SER A 169 0.03 -17.87 1.60
CA SER A 169 0.65 -19.11 2.04
C SER A 169 1.03 -19.89 0.79
N GLY A 170 2.29 -19.79 0.37
CA GLY A 170 2.83 -20.53 -0.75
C GLY A 170 2.43 -21.98 -0.54
N GLY A 171 1.66 -22.52 -1.48
CA GLY A 171 1.12 -23.86 -1.37
C GLY A 171 2.28 -24.84 -1.27
N ALA A 172 2.55 -25.34 -0.07
CA ALA A 172 3.04 -26.70 0.12
C ALA A 172 1.91 -27.64 -0.32
N GLY A 173 1.63 -27.64 -1.63
CA GLY A 173 0.73 -28.59 -2.27
C GLY A 173 1.38 -29.95 -2.26
N SER A 174 1.05 -30.71 -1.22
CA SER A 174 0.84 -32.18 -1.16
C SER A 174 1.75 -33.08 -1.99
#